data_AF-A0A6P1L660-F1
#
_entry.id   AF-A0A6P1L660-F1
#
_cell.length_a   1.000
_cell.length_b   1.000
_cell.length_c   1.000
_cell.angle_alpha   90.00
_cell.angle_beta   90.00
_cell.angle_gamma   90.00
#
_symmetry.space_group_name_H-M   'P 1'
#
loop_
_entity.id
_entity.type
_entity.pdbx_description
1 polymer ?
#
loop_
_entity_poly.entity_id
_entity_poly.type
_entity_poly.pdbx_seq_one_letter_code
_entity_poly.pdbx_strand_id
1 'polypeptide(L)' 'MKVKRQRITVEELLSRYAAGERDFSKVIIEDSREGLLRGLDLSNINLEASILIIDLSGAILRNDLDNADFSEVNLYG' A
#
# COMPACT_ATOMS: atom_id res chain seq x y z
N MET A 1 -8.59 -21.43 -5.79
CA MET A 1 -7.12 -21.39 -5.57
C MET A 1 -6.85 -20.42 -4.43
N LYS A 2 -5.99 -20.74 -3.45
CA LYS A 2 -5.64 -19.80 -2.37
C LYS A 2 -4.56 -18.84 -2.90
N VAL A 3 -4.86 -17.54 -2.98
CA VAL A 3 -3.86 -16.51 -3.30
C VAL A 3 -2.83 -16.50 -2.17
N LYS A 4 -1.56 -16.82 -2.48
CA LYS A 4 -0.46 -16.71 -1.52
C LYS A 4 -0.09 -15.23 -1.38
N ARG A 5 -0.23 -14.70 -0.16
CA ARG A 5 0.12 -13.31 0.16
C ARG A 5 1.41 -13.24 0.98
N GLN A 6 2.17 -12.17 0.81
CA GLN A 6 3.43 -11.93 1.53
C GLN A 6 3.21 -10.94 2.67
N ARG A 7 3.61 -11.27 3.91
CA ARG A 7 3.61 -10.29 5.02
C ARG A 7 4.88 -9.44 4.95
N ILE A 8 4.75 -8.11 5.01
CA ILE A 8 5.86 -7.16 5.09
C ILE A 8 5.55 -6.09 6.16
N THR A 9 6.57 -5.42 6.70
CA THR A 9 6.37 -4.29 7.63
C THR A 9 6.25 -2.98 6.86
N VAL A 10 5.84 -1.91 7.55
CA VAL A 10 5.84 -0.56 6.97
C VAL A 10 7.26 -0.12 6.60
N GLU A 11 8.27 -0.42 7.42
CA GLU A 11 9.66 -0.10 7.11
C GLU A 11 10.15 -0.79 5.83
N GLU A 12 9.74 -2.05 5.61
CA GLU A 12 10.07 -2.80 4.39
C GLU A 12 9.37 -2.21 3.17
N LEU A 13 8.09 -1.83 3.29
CA LEU A 13 7.34 -1.11 2.25
C LEU A 13 8.10 0.16 1.83
N LEU A 14 8.50 0.98 2.80
CA LEU A 14 9.19 2.24 2.55
C LEU A 14 10.58 2.03 1.93
N SER A 15 11.33 1.05 2.43
CA SER A 15 12.64 0.69 1.90
C SER A 15 12.57 0.26 0.43
N ARG A 16 11.66 -0.66 0.11
CA ARG A 16 11.45 -1.16 -1.27
C ARG A 16 10.91 -0.06 -2.19
N TYR A 17 9.98 0.76 -1.70
CA TYR A 17 9.44 1.88 -2.47
C TYR A 17 10.51 2.93 -2.78
N ALA A 18 11.37 3.26 -1.82
CA ALA A 18 12.52 4.14 -2.01
C ALA A 18 13.55 3.55 -3.00
N ALA A 19 13.67 2.22 -3.07
CA ALA A 19 14.48 1.53 -4.07
C ALA A 19 13.86 1.53 -5.49
N GLY A 20 12.68 2.11 -5.67
CA GLY A 20 11.99 2.22 -6.96
C GLY A 20 10.96 1.12 -7.22
N GLU A 21 10.77 0.19 -6.28
CA GLU A 21 9.70 -0.80 -6.41
C GLU A 21 8.32 -0.13 -6.31
N ARG A 22 7.41 -0.57 -7.18
CA ARG A 22 6.03 -0.09 -7.20
C ARG A 22 5.02 -1.23 -7.11
N ASP A 23 5.43 -2.48 -7.32
CA ASP A 23 4.56 -3.64 -7.21
C ASP A 23 4.52 -4.21 -5.80
N PHE A 24 3.49 -3.86 -5.05
CA PHE A 24 3.16 -4.41 -3.73
C PHE A 24 1.84 -5.19 -3.79
N SER A 25 1.54 -5.81 -4.94
CA SER A 25 0.38 -6.67 -5.05
C SER A 25 0.49 -7.86 -4.10
N LYS A 26 -0.65 -8.28 -3.55
CA LYS A 26 -0.79 -9.47 -2.68
C LYS A 26 0.07 -9.40 -1.41
N VAL A 27 0.40 -8.21 -0.92
CA VAL A 27 1.05 -8.06 0.39
C VAL A 27 0.04 -8.01 1.53
N ILE A 28 0.50 -8.26 2.75
CA ILE A 28 -0.23 -8.02 3.98
C ILE A 28 0.65 -7.12 4.84
N ILE A 29 0.10 -5.98 5.25
CA ILE A 29 0.78 -5.03 6.14
C ILE A 29 -0.16 -4.77 7.32
N GLU A 30 0.38 -4.92 8.53
CA GLU A 30 -0.35 -4.70 9.78
C GLU A 30 0.55 -3.89 10.72
N ASP A 31 0.08 -2.70 11.08
CA ASP A 31 0.78 -1.74 11.93
C ASP A 31 -0.24 -0.82 12.59
N SER A 32 -0.24 -0.78 13.91
CA SER A 32 -1.19 0.02 14.69
C SER A 32 -0.72 1.44 14.96
N ARG A 33 0.48 1.82 14.50
CA ARG A 33 1.01 3.17 14.68
C ARG A 33 0.33 4.14 13.70
N GLU A 34 -0.19 5.23 14.25
CA GLU A 34 -0.82 6.31 13.48
C GLU A 34 0.23 7.28 12.91
N GLY A 35 -0.09 7.91 11.78
CA GLY A 35 0.68 8.99 11.17
C GLY A 35 2.02 8.60 10.53
N LEU A 36 2.36 7.31 10.49
CA LEU A 36 3.61 6.82 9.88
C LEU A 36 3.76 7.21 8.40
N LEU A 37 2.63 7.23 7.68
CA LEU A 37 2.59 7.46 6.24
C LEU A 37 2.15 8.89 5.88
N ARG A 38 1.96 9.75 6.88
CA ARG A 38 1.45 11.11 6.68
C ARG A 38 2.45 11.95 5.87
N GLY A 39 1.98 12.52 4.77
CA GLY A 39 2.78 13.34 3.86
C GLY A 39 3.71 12.55 2.94
N LEU A 40 3.70 11.21 3.00
CA LEU A 40 4.46 10.39 2.06
C LEU A 40 3.77 10.30 0.72
N ASP A 41 4.56 10.47 -0.34
CA ASP A 41 4.11 10.25 -1.71
C ASP A 41 4.31 8.79 -2.11
N LEU A 42 3.21 8.03 -2.06
CA LEU A 42 3.11 6.65 -2.49
C LEU A 42 2.43 6.55 -3.87
N SER A 43 2.60 7.56 -4.72
CA SER A 43 2.04 7.54 -6.07
C SER A 43 2.57 6.36 -6.90
N ASN A 44 1.70 5.81 -7.74
CA ASN A 44 1.92 4.66 -8.60
C ASN A 44 2.21 3.35 -7.85
N ILE A 45 1.89 3.28 -6.56
CA ILE A 45 1.98 2.04 -5.81
C ILE A 45 0.86 1.07 -6.24
N ASN A 46 1.23 -0.12 -6.68
CA ASN A 46 0.29 -1.20 -6.93
C ASN A 46 0.04 -1.96 -5.63
N LEU A 47 -1.19 -1.92 -5.13
CA LEU A 47 -1.65 -2.59 -3.91
C LEU A 47 -2.72 -3.66 -4.21
N GLU A 48 -2.82 -4.13 -5.46
CA GLU A 48 -3.83 -5.09 -5.89
C GLU A 48 -3.85 -6.35 -5.01
N ALA A 49 -5.04 -6.76 -4.57
CA ALA A 49 -5.26 -7.93 -3.71
C ALA A 49 -4.45 -7.94 -2.39
N SER A 50 -3.95 -6.78 -1.95
CA SER A 50 -3.27 -6.60 -0.66
C SER A 50 -4.28 -6.52 0.51
N ILE A 51 -3.78 -6.73 1.73
CA ILE A 51 -4.54 -6.51 2.97
C ILE A 51 -3.75 -5.49 3.80
N LEU A 52 -4.35 -4.34 4.04
CA LEU A 52 -3.72 -3.23 4.76
C LEU A 52 -4.50 -2.97 6.04
N ILE A 53 -3.85 -3.18 7.18
CA ILE A 53 -4.34 -2.83 8.52
C ILE A 53 -3.34 -1.82 9.09
N ILE A 54 -3.30 -0.65 8.45
CA ILE A 54 -2.36 0.45 8.76
C ILE A 54 -3.05 1.79 8.60
N ASP A 55 -2.54 2.82 9.28
CA ASP A 55 -2.99 4.19 9.06
C ASP A 55 -2.37 4.79 7.78
N LEU A 56 -3.22 4.99 6.77
CA LEU A 56 -2.88 5.69 5.52
C LEU A 56 -3.26 7.17 5.54
N SER A 57 -3.71 7.72 6.67
CA SER A 57 -4.18 9.09 6.76
C SER A 57 -3.09 10.08 6.38
N GLY A 58 -3.42 10.93 5.39
CA GLY A 58 -2.50 11.92 4.85
C GLY A 58 -1.37 11.37 3.96
N ALA A 59 -1.35 10.08 3.64
CA ALA A 59 -0.53 9.56 2.54
C ALA A 59 -1.10 10.06 1.20
N ILE A 60 -0.21 10.33 0.23
CA ILE A 60 -0.60 10.71 -1.13
C ILE A 60 -0.57 9.45 -1.99
N LEU A 61 -1.76 8.98 -2.38
CA LEU A 61 -1.95 7.85 -3.29
C LEU A 61 -2.51 8.38 -4.61
N ARG A 62 -1.64 8.68 -5.58
CA ARG A 62 -2.07 8.97 -6.95
C ARG A 62 -1.70 7.77 -7.81
N ASN A 63 -2.66 7.19 -8.49
CA ASN A 63 -2.31 6.31 -9.60
C ASN A 63 -2.28 7.16 -10.87
N ASP A 64 -1.32 6.92 -11.75
CA ASP A 64 -1.39 7.42 -13.11
C ASP A 64 -2.68 6.88 -13.74
N LEU A 65 -3.67 7.78 -13.82
CA LEU A 65 -5.07 7.55 -14.14
C LEU A 65 -5.27 7.26 -15.63
N ASP A 66 -4.80 6.10 -16.09
CA ASP A 66 -5.33 5.49 -17.30
C ASP A 66 -5.89 4.07 -17.09
N ASN A 67 -5.55 3.35 -16.00
CA ASN A 67 -5.97 1.94 -15.85
C ASN A 67 -6.13 1.37 -14.43
N ALA A 68 -6.00 2.15 -13.35
CA ALA A 68 -6.02 1.56 -12.01
C ALA A 68 -7.42 1.46 -11.40
N ASP A 69 -7.89 0.22 -11.20
CA ASP A 69 -9.14 -0.09 -10.51
C ASP A 69 -8.92 -0.08 -8.98
N PHE A 70 -9.48 0.94 -8.32
CA PHE A 70 -9.50 1.05 -6.86
C PHE A 70 -10.81 0.53 -6.25
N SER A 71 -11.70 -0.11 -7.02
CA SER A 71 -13.03 -0.55 -6.56
C SER A 71 -12.96 -1.57 -5.42
N GLU A 72 -11.83 -2.25 -5.23
CA GLU A 72 -11.62 -3.23 -4.16
C GLU A 72 -10.78 -2.71 -2.98
N VAL A 73 -10.29 -1.46 -3.02
CA VAL A 73 -9.51 -0.91 -1.90
C VAL A 73 -10.48 -0.45 -0.81
N ASN A 74 -10.67 -1.32 0.17
CA ASN A 74 -11.48 -1.05 1.35
C ASN A 74 -10.74 -0.07 2.27
N LEU A 75 -10.87 1.23 1.97
CA LEU A 75 -10.34 2.31 2.80
C LEU A 75 -11.27 2.48 4.00
N TYR A 76 -11.01 1.75 5.09
CA TYR A 76 -11.54 2.17 6.39
C TYR A 76 -10.81 3.46 6.79
N GLY A 77 -11.48 4.58 6.58
CA GLY A 77 -11.10 5.88 7.14
C GLY A 77 -11.60 6.06 8.56
#